data_AF-A0A960XNY7-F1
#
_entry.id   AF-A0A960XNY7-F1
#
_cell.length_a   1.000
_cell.length_b   1.000
_cell.length_c   1.000
_cell.angle_alpha   90.00
_cell.angle_beta   90.00
_cell.angle_gamma   90.00
#
_symmetry.space_group_name_H-M   'P 1'
#
loop_
_entity.id
_entity.type
_entity.pdbx_description
1 polymer ?
#
loop_
_entity_poly.entity_id
_entity_poly.type
_entity_poly.pdbx_seq_one_letter_code
_entity_poly.pdbx_strand_id
1 'polypeptide(L)'
;MLSTELSIDITLLEKRRHVGNKLTARCPACAAAGNDRRGDHLFINLLNGKFGCAAHPGDSEHRREIFALVGIRGKRRHDPLRDRERREAWKRERDAAEARKRVQDAAKAKRDAIAARHPWEPIDVMKDSPQRIDQPLVELDPRHFIATLFQPNAMVWTGEVYHSGTRHGSHWRTAGEWQGARESEVGPMVSPAIWMPGTVSRTGDNVLATPYTVLDFDGFDGVKPSTPAEIKVHVAASFALVRWLREGLQWKLAAIVHSGNKSIHAWFHTPPPEVLKSLHGVAEQFGVDAGLIGRGEHPCRLPGQVHSKSGNVSRVLWLQEPIS
;
A
#
# COMPACT_ATOMS: atom_id res chain seq x y z
N MET A 1 7.84 32.39 -1.60
CA MET A 1 7.09 32.55 -0.34
C MET A 1 5.65 32.89 -0.70
N LEU A 2 4.72 31.97 -0.50
CA LEU A 2 3.29 32.22 -0.74
C LEU A 2 2.82 33.20 0.34
N SER A 3 2.62 34.46 -0.03
CA SER A 3 1.88 35.40 0.81
C SER A 3 0.41 34.94 0.80
N THR A 4 0.02 34.20 1.83
CA THR A 4 -1.38 33.81 2.03
C THR A 4 -2.15 35.04 2.50
N GLU A 5 -2.79 35.74 1.58
CA GLU A 5 -3.71 36.82 1.93
C GLU A 5 -4.87 36.23 2.75
N LEU A 6 -4.93 36.57 4.04
CA LEU A 6 -6.05 36.22 4.90
C LEU A 6 -7.28 37.03 4.45
N SER A 7 -8.44 36.40 4.42
CA SER A 7 -9.69 37.08 4.08
C SER A 7 -10.32 37.81 5.28
N ILE A 8 -9.80 37.60 6.48
CA ILE A 8 -10.24 38.23 7.73
C ILE A 8 -9.10 39.08 8.30
N ASP A 9 -9.45 40.26 8.78
CA ASP A 9 -8.54 41.12 9.51
C ASP A 9 -8.36 40.56 10.92
N ILE A 10 -7.27 39.84 11.12
CA ILE A 10 -6.93 39.24 12.41
C ILE A 10 -6.70 40.29 13.50
N THR A 11 -6.50 41.57 13.16
CA THR A 11 -6.33 42.65 14.14
C THR A 11 -7.63 43.02 14.83
N LEU A 12 -8.78 42.75 14.20
CA LEU A 12 -10.12 42.98 14.74
C LEU A 12 -10.63 41.85 15.66
N LEU A 13 -9.86 40.76 15.81
CA LEU A 13 -10.27 39.59 16.57
C LEU A 13 -9.85 39.66 18.06
N GLU A 14 -10.79 39.34 18.94
CA GLU A 14 -10.55 39.21 20.38
C GLU A 14 -10.09 37.78 20.76
N LYS A 15 -9.37 37.65 21.89
CA LYS A 15 -9.00 36.36 22.53
C LYS A 15 -8.24 35.38 21.62
N ARG A 16 -7.38 35.93 20.75
CA ARG A 16 -6.55 35.19 19.79
C ARG A 16 -5.57 34.24 20.47
N ARG A 17 -5.53 32.99 20.01
CA ARG A 17 -4.62 31.93 20.45
C ARG A 17 -4.09 31.16 19.24
N HIS A 18 -2.78 31.00 19.14
CA HIS A 18 -2.14 30.25 18.06
C HIS A 18 -1.83 28.82 18.52
N VAL A 19 -2.18 27.84 17.69
CA VAL A 19 -1.84 26.43 17.89
C VAL A 19 -1.38 25.86 16.55
N GLY A 20 -0.07 25.81 16.33
CA GLY A 20 0.52 25.42 15.05
C GLY A 20 0.06 26.33 13.90
N ASN A 21 -0.49 25.75 12.83
CA ASN A 21 -1.01 26.47 11.66
C ASN A 21 -2.47 26.95 11.80
N LYS A 22 -3.01 26.91 13.02
CA LYS A 22 -4.39 27.29 13.34
C LYS A 22 -4.40 28.48 14.30
N LEU A 23 -5.20 29.48 13.97
CA LEU A 23 -5.56 30.57 14.87
C LEU A 23 -6.98 30.32 15.39
N THR A 24 -7.13 30.33 16.71
CA THR A 24 -8.44 30.27 17.38
C THR A 24 -8.71 31.62 18.04
N ALA A 25 -9.93 32.13 17.96
CA ALA A 25 -10.30 33.42 18.51
C ALA A 25 -11.78 33.45 18.91
N ARG A 26 -12.21 34.58 19.48
CA ARG A 26 -13.63 34.85 19.68
C ARG A 26 -14.33 35.09 18.34
N CYS A 27 -15.43 34.40 18.09
CA CYS A 27 -16.30 34.62 16.95
C CYS A 27 -17.06 35.94 17.12
N PRO A 28 -16.88 36.92 16.21
CA PRO A 28 -17.52 38.22 16.32
C PRO A 28 -19.03 38.15 16.15
N ALA A 29 -19.54 37.23 15.32
CA ALA A 29 -20.99 37.01 15.14
C ALA A 29 -21.62 36.38 16.40
N CYS A 30 -21.00 35.35 16.98
CA CYS A 30 -21.47 34.81 18.26
C CYS A 30 -21.37 35.84 19.39
N ALA A 31 -20.31 36.65 19.41
CA ALA A 31 -20.11 37.70 20.41
C ALA A 31 -21.19 38.79 20.33
N ALA A 32 -21.62 39.18 19.12
CA ALA A 32 -22.71 40.15 18.92
C ALA A 32 -24.04 39.66 19.51
N ALA A 33 -24.28 38.35 19.52
CA ALA A 33 -25.43 37.71 20.16
C ALA A 33 -25.23 37.42 21.67
N GLY A 34 -24.17 37.95 22.30
CA GLY A 34 -23.85 37.73 23.71
C GLY A 34 -23.23 36.37 24.04
N ASN A 35 -22.88 35.58 23.02
CA ASN A 35 -22.27 34.26 23.14
C ASN A 35 -20.73 34.31 23.03
N ASP A 36 -20.10 33.12 23.05
CA ASP A 36 -18.65 32.93 22.95
C ASP A 36 -17.85 33.75 23.97
N ARG A 37 -18.19 33.60 25.26
CA ARG A 37 -17.45 34.26 26.35
C ARG A 37 -16.05 33.70 26.51
N ARG A 38 -15.81 32.44 26.11
CA ARG A 38 -14.51 31.75 26.23
C ARG A 38 -13.53 32.09 25.10
N GLY A 39 -14.02 32.57 23.96
CA GLY A 39 -13.19 32.98 22.83
C GLY A 39 -12.57 31.81 22.11
N ASP A 40 -13.37 30.79 21.82
CA ASP A 40 -12.93 29.55 21.19
C ASP A 40 -13.80 29.09 20.01
N HIS A 41 -14.82 29.87 19.64
CA HIS A 41 -15.70 29.50 18.54
C HIS A 41 -15.07 29.73 17.16
N LEU A 42 -14.30 30.80 16.94
CA LEU A 42 -13.72 31.09 15.63
C LEU A 42 -12.41 30.33 15.46
N PHE A 43 -12.27 29.65 14.33
CA PHE A 43 -10.99 29.11 13.88
C PHE A 43 -10.63 29.60 12.49
N ILE A 44 -9.34 29.82 12.26
CA ILE A 44 -8.76 30.25 10.98
C ILE A 44 -7.56 29.35 10.68
N ASN A 45 -7.53 28.80 9.47
CA ASN A 45 -6.39 28.03 8.97
C ASN A 45 -5.42 29.00 8.27
N LEU A 46 -4.24 29.19 8.84
CA LEU A 46 -3.26 30.16 8.36
C LEU A 46 -2.58 29.75 7.04
N LEU A 47 -2.69 28.47 6.63
CA LEU A 47 -2.14 27.98 5.35
C LEU A 47 -3.03 28.28 4.15
N ASN A 48 -4.34 28.45 4.34
CA ASN A 48 -5.28 28.66 3.24
C ASN A 48 -6.28 29.80 3.46
N GLY A 49 -6.21 30.47 4.61
CA GLY A 49 -7.08 31.59 4.98
C GLY A 49 -8.54 31.21 5.27
N LYS A 50 -8.91 29.92 5.22
CA LYS A 50 -10.28 29.47 5.50
C LYS A 50 -10.59 29.65 6.98
N PHE A 51 -11.81 30.04 7.28
CA PHE A 51 -12.30 30.23 8.65
C PHE A 51 -13.68 29.61 8.85
N GLY A 52 -14.03 29.37 10.11
CA GLY A 52 -15.34 28.85 10.48
C GLY A 52 -15.63 29.03 11.97
N CYS A 53 -16.89 28.80 12.34
CA CYS A 53 -17.36 28.84 13.73
C CYS A 53 -17.64 27.42 14.20
N ALA A 54 -17.06 27.02 15.34
CA ALA A 54 -17.28 25.71 15.94
C ALA A 54 -18.72 25.53 16.47
N ALA A 55 -19.37 26.62 16.91
CA ALA A 55 -20.76 26.59 17.37
C ALA A 55 -21.79 26.55 16.21
N HIS A 56 -21.39 26.96 15.00
CA HIS A 56 -22.23 26.96 13.80
C HIS A 56 -21.50 26.26 12.63
N PRO A 57 -21.24 24.95 12.73
CA PRO A 57 -20.50 24.21 11.71
C PRO A 57 -21.32 24.15 10.41
N GLY A 58 -20.69 24.42 9.26
CA GLY A 58 -21.36 24.35 7.96
C GLY A 58 -22.26 25.54 7.62
N ASP A 59 -22.71 26.32 8.59
CA ASP A 59 -23.60 27.48 8.40
C ASP A 59 -22.94 28.59 7.54
N SER A 60 -23.51 28.80 6.35
CA SER A 60 -23.00 29.79 5.41
C SER A 60 -23.43 31.22 5.73
N GLU A 61 -24.57 31.41 6.39
CA GLU A 61 -25.06 32.73 6.78
C GLU A 61 -24.24 33.26 7.95
N HIS A 62 -23.99 32.41 8.95
CA HIS A 62 -23.14 32.77 10.07
C HIS A 62 -21.70 33.12 9.63
N ARG A 63 -21.16 32.40 8.64
CA ARG A 63 -19.85 32.77 8.05
C ARG A 63 -19.88 34.11 7.32
N ARG A 64 -20.98 34.48 6.68
CA ARG A 64 -21.14 35.81 6.06
C ARG A 64 -21.20 36.91 7.11
N GLU A 65 -21.87 36.68 8.24
CA GLU A 65 -21.90 37.62 9.36
C GLU A 65 -20.50 37.85 9.95
N ILE A 66 -19.75 36.77 10.19
CA ILE A 66 -18.34 36.87 10.62
C ILE A 66 -17.55 37.71 9.63
N PHE A 67 -17.67 37.43 8.33
CA PHE A 67 -16.96 38.20 7.30
C PHE A 67 -17.44 39.67 7.22
N ALA A 68 -18.71 39.96 7.47
CA ALA A 68 -19.23 41.32 7.45
C ALA A 68 -18.62 42.19 8.56
N LEU A 69 -18.35 41.57 9.72
CA LEU A 69 -17.81 42.22 10.92
C LEU A 69 -16.28 42.39 10.87
N VAL A 70 -15.55 41.38 10.39
CA VAL A 70 -14.07 41.35 10.46
C VAL A 70 -13.38 41.02 9.14
N GLY A 71 -14.11 40.89 8.04
CA GLY A 71 -13.54 40.60 6.72
C GLY A 71 -12.72 41.80 6.20
N ILE A 72 -11.56 41.52 5.62
CA ILE A 72 -10.80 42.55 4.90
C ILE A 72 -11.60 42.90 3.66
N ARG A 73 -12.20 44.10 3.64
CA ARG A 73 -12.94 44.64 2.49
C ARG A 73 -11.96 45.12 1.42
N GLY A 74 -11.22 44.19 0.84
CA GLY A 74 -10.54 44.40 -0.43
C GLY A 74 -11.53 44.16 -1.56
N LYS A 75 -11.49 44.97 -2.62
CA LYS A 75 -11.99 44.51 -3.92
C LYS A 75 -11.15 43.28 -4.23
N ARG A 76 -11.67 42.07 -4.02
CA ARG A 76 -11.12 40.87 -4.64
C ARG A 76 -11.07 41.25 -6.12
N ARG A 77 -9.89 41.62 -6.63
CA ARG A 77 -9.76 42.03 -8.02
C ARG A 77 -10.18 40.79 -8.78
N HIS A 78 -11.39 40.84 -9.34
CA HIS A 78 -11.87 39.82 -10.26
C HIS A 78 -10.81 39.77 -11.35
N ASP A 79 -10.01 38.72 -11.30
CA ASP A 79 -8.97 38.42 -12.26
C ASP A 79 -9.54 37.29 -13.11
N PRO A 80 -10.15 37.62 -14.27
CA PRO A 80 -10.83 36.64 -15.10
C PRO A 80 -9.90 35.51 -15.53
N LEU A 81 -8.60 35.78 -15.66
CA LEU A 81 -7.59 34.79 -16.04
C LEU A 81 -7.37 33.81 -14.89
N ARG A 82 -7.11 34.29 -13.68
CA ARG A 82 -6.97 33.40 -12.49
C ARG A 82 -8.22 32.58 -12.22
N ASP A 83 -9.41 33.15 -12.40
CA ASP A 83 -10.67 32.43 -12.21
C ASP A 83 -10.95 31.43 -13.35
N ARG A 84 -10.48 31.70 -14.57
CA ARG A 84 -10.49 30.72 -15.67
C ARG A 84 -9.52 29.57 -15.40
N GLU A 85 -8.27 29.87 -15.04
CA GLU A 85 -7.25 28.86 -14.70
C GLU A 85 -7.72 27.94 -13.57
N ARG A 86 -8.31 28.51 -12.51
CA ARG A 86 -8.88 27.73 -11.40
C ARG A 86 -10.00 26.79 -11.87
N ARG A 87 -10.91 27.27 -12.72
CA ARG A 87 -12.00 26.46 -13.28
C ARG A 87 -11.48 25.35 -14.19
N GLU A 88 -10.48 25.66 -15.02
CA GLU A 88 -9.82 24.68 -15.89
C GLU A 88 -9.07 23.62 -15.06
N ALA A 89 -8.38 24.01 -13.99
CA ALA A 89 -7.71 23.09 -13.07
C ALA A 89 -8.71 22.17 -12.36
N TRP A 90 -9.80 22.72 -11.80
CA TRP A 90 -10.86 21.92 -11.19
C TRP A 90 -11.55 20.99 -12.18
N LYS A 91 -11.80 21.45 -13.41
CA LYS A 91 -12.33 20.60 -14.47
C LYS A 91 -11.37 19.44 -14.77
N ARG A 92 -10.08 19.71 -14.95
CA ARG A 92 -9.06 18.67 -15.18
C ARG A 92 -8.98 17.67 -14.03
N GLU A 93 -9.01 18.15 -12.79
CA GLU A 93 -8.98 17.30 -11.60
C GLU A 93 -10.22 16.40 -11.52
N ARG A 94 -11.41 16.96 -11.75
CA ARG A 94 -12.66 16.20 -11.80
C ARG A 94 -12.66 15.18 -12.93
N ASP A 95 -12.30 15.60 -14.14
CA ASP A 95 -12.28 14.72 -15.31
C ASP A 95 -11.25 13.57 -15.11
N ALA A 96 -10.10 13.86 -14.47
CA ALA A 96 -9.12 12.84 -14.09
C ALA A 96 -9.62 11.91 -12.98
N ALA A 97 -10.32 12.43 -11.96
CA ALA A 97 -10.93 11.63 -10.90
C ALA A 97 -12.03 10.70 -11.44
N GLU A 98 -12.87 11.20 -12.36
CA GLU A 98 -13.87 10.39 -13.05
C GLU A 98 -13.22 9.31 -13.92
N ALA A 99 -12.17 9.65 -14.68
CA ALA A 99 -11.41 8.67 -15.47
C ALA A 99 -10.81 7.58 -14.57
N ARG A 100 -10.17 7.95 -13.45
CA ARG A 100 -9.64 7.00 -12.46
C ARG A 100 -10.74 6.10 -11.92
N LYS A 101 -11.87 6.67 -11.52
CA LYS A 101 -13.01 5.91 -11.00
C LYS A 101 -13.55 4.91 -12.02
N ARG A 102 -13.66 5.29 -13.30
CA ARG A 102 -14.09 4.36 -14.37
C ARG A 102 -13.14 3.19 -14.52
N VAL A 103 -11.83 3.41 -14.48
CA VAL A 103 -10.82 2.34 -14.54
C VAL A 103 -10.94 1.41 -13.33
N GLN A 104 -11.12 1.96 -12.12
CA GLN A 104 -11.30 1.17 -10.91
C GLN A 104 -12.59 0.34 -10.94
N ASP A 105 -13.71 0.93 -11.34
CA ASP A 105 -14.99 0.23 -11.44
C ASP A 105 -14.93 -0.89 -12.51
N ALA A 106 -14.26 -0.65 -13.63
CA ALA A 106 -13.99 -1.67 -14.64
C ALA A 106 -13.08 -2.80 -14.13
N ALA A 107 -12.05 -2.47 -13.35
CA ALA A 107 -11.16 -3.46 -12.75
C ALA A 107 -11.90 -4.36 -11.75
N LYS A 108 -12.78 -3.80 -10.91
CA LYS A 108 -13.63 -4.60 -9.99
C LYS A 108 -14.51 -5.58 -10.75
N ALA A 109 -15.23 -5.10 -11.77
CA ALA A 109 -16.09 -5.97 -12.59
C ALA A 109 -15.30 -7.08 -13.28
N LYS A 110 -14.08 -6.77 -13.77
CA LYS A 110 -13.19 -7.76 -14.37
C LYS A 110 -12.65 -8.75 -13.35
N ARG A 111 -12.26 -8.31 -12.15
CA ARG A 111 -11.86 -9.19 -11.04
C ARG A 111 -12.95 -10.21 -10.74
N ASP A 112 -14.18 -9.75 -10.56
CA ASP A 112 -15.28 -10.65 -10.18
C ASP A 112 -15.57 -11.67 -11.30
N ALA A 113 -15.51 -11.24 -12.56
CA ALA A 113 -15.61 -12.14 -13.72
C ALA A 113 -14.46 -13.14 -13.81
N ILE A 114 -13.22 -12.72 -13.49
CA ILE A 114 -12.05 -13.60 -13.44
C ILE A 114 -12.21 -14.63 -12.31
N ALA A 115 -12.60 -14.18 -11.12
CA ALA A 115 -12.81 -15.05 -9.96
C ALA A 115 -13.85 -16.13 -10.24
N ALA A 116 -14.95 -15.78 -10.92
CA ALA A 116 -15.97 -16.74 -11.33
C ALA A 116 -15.51 -17.72 -12.43
N ARG A 117 -14.65 -17.27 -13.34
CA ARG A 117 -14.20 -18.08 -14.50
C ARG A 117 -13.02 -18.99 -14.19
N HIS A 118 -12.18 -18.61 -13.24
CA HIS A 118 -10.94 -19.31 -12.89
C HIS A 118 -10.94 -19.80 -11.43
N PRO A 119 -11.98 -20.49 -10.95
CA PRO A 119 -11.97 -21.01 -9.58
C PRO A 119 -10.74 -21.92 -9.39
N TRP A 120 -10.08 -21.77 -8.25
CA TRP A 120 -8.91 -22.57 -7.89
C TRP A 120 -8.94 -22.78 -6.39
N GLU A 121 -9.59 -23.86 -5.97
CA GLU A 121 -9.75 -24.16 -4.55
C GLU A 121 -8.39 -24.50 -3.93
N PRO A 122 -8.18 -24.24 -2.62
CA PRO A 122 -6.88 -24.47 -1.97
C PRO A 122 -6.33 -25.89 -2.17
N ILE A 123 -7.22 -26.90 -2.19
CA ILE A 123 -6.84 -28.30 -2.41
C ILE A 123 -6.34 -28.54 -3.83
N ASP A 124 -6.91 -27.85 -4.82
CA ASP A 124 -6.52 -27.97 -6.23
C ASP A 124 -5.21 -27.20 -6.48
N VAL A 125 -5.01 -26.06 -5.80
CA VAL A 125 -3.72 -25.34 -5.80
C VAL A 125 -2.59 -26.27 -5.38
N MET A 126 -2.76 -26.99 -4.27
CA MET A 126 -1.75 -27.93 -3.76
C MET A 126 -1.54 -29.13 -4.69
N LYS A 127 -2.60 -29.65 -5.31
CA LYS A 127 -2.52 -30.78 -6.27
C LYS A 127 -1.84 -30.38 -7.58
N ASP A 128 -2.08 -29.16 -8.05
CA ASP A 128 -1.51 -28.61 -9.28
C ASP A 128 -0.06 -28.13 -9.11
N SER A 129 0.46 -28.19 -7.88
CA SER A 129 1.86 -27.90 -7.58
C SER A 129 2.78 -28.96 -8.20
N PRO A 130 3.80 -28.57 -8.97
CA PRO A 130 4.82 -29.49 -9.48
C PRO A 130 5.46 -30.31 -8.35
N GLN A 131 5.77 -29.66 -7.23
CA GLN A 131 6.23 -30.34 -6.04
C GLN A 131 5.08 -30.74 -5.11
N ARG A 132 5.20 -31.91 -4.47
CA ARG A 132 4.24 -32.39 -3.47
C ARG A 132 4.27 -31.56 -2.19
N ILE A 133 3.22 -30.78 -1.98
CA ILE A 133 3.10 -29.87 -0.83
C ILE A 133 2.79 -30.60 0.48
N ASP A 134 2.27 -31.82 0.47
CA ASP A 134 1.89 -32.56 1.69
C ASP A 134 3.08 -33.13 2.50
N GLN A 135 4.29 -32.65 2.23
CA GLN A 135 5.52 -33.04 2.92
C GLN A 135 6.13 -31.82 3.64
N PRO A 136 6.58 -31.96 4.91
CA PRO A 136 7.16 -30.85 5.67
C PRO A 136 8.33 -30.15 4.97
N LEU A 137 9.14 -30.91 4.22
CA LEU A 137 10.25 -30.35 3.44
C LEU A 137 9.78 -29.29 2.43
N VAL A 138 8.63 -29.49 1.78
CA VAL A 138 8.12 -28.57 0.77
C VAL A 138 7.18 -27.54 1.40
N GLU A 139 6.31 -27.95 2.33
CA GLU A 139 5.32 -27.07 2.96
C GLU A 139 5.98 -26.01 3.85
N LEU A 140 7.01 -26.40 4.61
CA LEU A 140 7.49 -25.64 5.77
C LEU A 140 8.97 -25.29 5.72
N ASP A 141 9.85 -26.05 5.05
CA ASP A 141 11.30 -25.80 5.12
C ASP A 141 11.70 -24.56 4.29
N PRO A 142 12.16 -23.47 4.95
CA PRO A 142 12.56 -22.26 4.24
C PRO A 142 13.81 -22.47 3.37
N ARG A 143 14.67 -23.43 3.71
CA ARG A 143 15.90 -23.73 2.97
C ARG A 143 15.57 -24.39 1.64
N HIS A 144 14.63 -25.34 1.65
CA HIS A 144 14.14 -25.98 0.43
C HIS A 144 13.45 -24.97 -0.49
N PHE A 145 12.67 -24.05 0.07
CA PHE A 145 12.06 -22.95 -0.67
C PHE A 145 13.10 -22.08 -1.38
N ILE A 146 14.15 -21.65 -0.67
CA ILE A 146 15.24 -20.84 -1.24
C ILE A 146 15.99 -21.62 -2.31
N ALA A 147 16.38 -22.86 -2.04
CA ALA A 147 17.13 -23.71 -2.98
C ALA A 147 16.32 -24.05 -4.25
N THR A 148 14.99 -24.06 -4.15
CA THR A 148 14.12 -24.26 -5.31
C THR A 148 14.08 -23.02 -6.22
N LEU A 149 14.08 -21.83 -5.64
CA LEU A 149 13.89 -20.57 -6.38
C LEU A 149 15.19 -19.91 -6.82
N PHE A 150 16.31 -20.18 -6.18
CA PHE A 150 17.55 -19.47 -6.48
C PHE A 150 18.66 -20.44 -6.87
N GLN A 151 19.42 -20.08 -7.90
CA GLN A 151 20.62 -20.80 -8.29
C GLN A 151 21.59 -20.91 -7.09
N PRO A 152 22.32 -22.03 -6.91
CA PRO A 152 23.13 -22.25 -5.70
C PRO A 152 24.13 -21.15 -5.37
N ASN A 153 24.65 -20.44 -6.39
CA ASN A 153 25.61 -19.35 -6.24
C ASN A 153 24.97 -17.95 -6.09
N ALA A 154 23.64 -17.83 -6.20
CA ALA A 154 22.94 -16.56 -6.10
C ALA A 154 23.00 -16.04 -4.66
N MET A 155 23.44 -14.80 -4.47
CA MET A 155 23.46 -14.14 -3.17
C MET A 155 22.05 -13.76 -2.75
N VAL A 156 21.55 -14.36 -1.66
CA VAL A 156 20.18 -14.21 -1.16
C VAL A 156 20.20 -13.66 0.26
N TRP A 157 19.31 -12.69 0.51
CA TRP A 157 19.08 -12.16 1.85
C TRP A 157 17.98 -12.93 2.57
N THR A 158 18.21 -13.34 3.81
CA THR A 158 17.15 -13.80 4.73
C THR A 158 17.25 -13.10 6.07
N GLY A 159 16.14 -12.64 6.66
CA GLY A 159 16.18 -11.89 7.92
C GLY A 159 14.84 -11.30 8.36
N GLU A 160 14.89 -10.41 9.35
CA GLU A 160 13.75 -9.58 9.75
C GLU A 160 13.70 -8.28 8.94
N VAL A 161 12.57 -7.58 8.97
CA VAL A 161 12.33 -6.35 8.20
C VAL A 161 13.46 -5.32 8.32
N TYR A 162 14.12 -5.22 9.47
CA TYR A 162 15.17 -4.22 9.72
C TYR A 162 16.60 -4.79 9.75
N HIS A 163 16.80 -6.07 9.42
CA HIS A 163 18.14 -6.68 9.38
C HIS A 163 18.92 -6.23 8.15
N SER A 164 19.53 -5.06 8.27
CA SER A 164 20.37 -4.42 7.26
C SER A 164 21.51 -3.64 7.89
N GLY A 165 22.65 -3.59 7.21
CA GLY A 165 23.89 -2.98 7.66
C GLY A 165 24.94 -4.02 8.08
N THR A 166 26.15 -3.53 8.38
CA THR A 166 27.33 -4.36 8.67
C THR A 166 27.12 -5.37 9.81
N ARG A 167 26.34 -5.01 10.84
CA ARG A 167 25.99 -5.90 11.97
C ARG A 167 25.14 -7.12 11.56
N HIS A 168 24.54 -7.05 10.37
CA HIS A 168 23.64 -8.04 9.82
C HIS A 168 24.25 -8.78 8.62
N GLY A 169 25.58 -8.71 8.41
CA GLY A 169 26.23 -9.30 7.24
C GLY A 169 25.97 -10.80 7.06
N SER A 170 25.75 -11.56 8.14
CA SER A 170 25.40 -12.99 8.08
C SER A 170 24.05 -13.30 7.42
N HIS A 171 23.23 -12.27 7.19
CA HIS A 171 21.95 -12.40 6.48
C HIS A 171 22.12 -12.43 4.96
N TRP A 172 23.32 -12.21 4.42
CA TRP A 172 23.66 -12.38 3.00
C TRP A 172 24.52 -13.63 2.82
N ARG A 173 23.93 -14.67 2.23
CA ARG A 173 24.64 -15.90 1.87
C ARG A 173 24.14 -16.38 0.53
N THR A 174 24.93 -17.21 -0.13
CA THR A 174 24.48 -17.88 -1.35
C THR A 174 23.31 -18.83 -1.05
N ALA A 175 22.45 -19.09 -2.04
CA ALA A 175 21.34 -20.04 -1.87
C ALA A 175 21.82 -21.44 -1.43
N GLY A 176 22.97 -21.90 -1.94
CA GLY A 176 23.57 -23.17 -1.54
C GLY A 176 24.06 -23.16 -0.09
N GLU A 177 24.60 -22.04 0.40
CA GLU A 177 24.95 -21.90 1.82
C GLU A 177 23.72 -21.90 2.72
N TRP A 178 22.61 -21.29 2.28
CA TRP A 178 21.33 -21.36 3.01
C TRP A 178 20.76 -22.77 3.03
N GLN A 179 20.88 -23.51 1.93
CA GLN A 179 20.44 -24.91 1.86
C GLN A 179 21.15 -25.79 2.92
N GLY A 180 22.45 -25.56 3.11
CA GLY A 180 23.26 -26.28 4.12
C GLY A 180 23.19 -25.70 5.53
N ALA A 181 22.50 -24.57 5.75
CA ALA A 181 22.42 -23.94 7.06
C ALA A 181 21.49 -24.71 8.02
N ARG A 182 21.68 -24.48 9.33
CA ARG A 182 20.67 -24.91 10.31
C ARG A 182 19.43 -24.06 10.12
N GLU A 183 18.26 -24.65 10.31
CA GLU A 183 16.98 -23.95 10.20
C GLU A 183 16.93 -22.69 11.10
N SER A 184 17.50 -22.76 12.30
CA SER A 184 17.58 -21.63 13.24
C SER A 184 18.43 -20.44 12.76
N GLU A 185 19.25 -20.62 11.73
CA GLU A 185 20.07 -19.55 11.13
C GLU A 185 19.33 -18.81 10.02
N VAL A 186 18.25 -19.40 9.48
CA VAL A 186 17.48 -18.81 8.38
C VAL A 186 16.49 -17.81 8.98
N GLY A 187 16.52 -16.57 8.48
CA GLY A 187 15.59 -15.55 8.92
C GLY A 187 14.14 -15.85 8.54
N PRO A 188 13.15 -15.14 9.12
CA PRO A 188 11.74 -15.40 8.83
C PRO A 188 11.24 -14.84 7.49
N MET A 189 12.06 -14.02 6.82
CA MET A 189 11.73 -13.42 5.53
C MET A 189 12.89 -13.57 4.55
N VAL A 190 12.56 -13.50 3.27
CA VAL A 190 13.47 -13.53 2.13
C VAL A 190 13.09 -12.43 1.14
N SER A 191 14.06 -11.82 0.47
CA SER A 191 13.78 -10.91 -0.64
C SER A 191 13.66 -11.67 -1.96
N PRO A 192 12.78 -11.31 -2.90
CA PRO A 192 12.70 -11.91 -4.23
C PRO A 192 13.83 -11.48 -5.19
N ALA A 193 14.94 -10.97 -4.66
CA ALA A 193 16.09 -10.43 -5.37
C ALA A 193 17.36 -11.27 -5.15
N ILE A 194 18.26 -11.17 -6.13
CA ILE A 194 19.66 -11.55 -6.05
C ILE A 194 20.46 -10.29 -5.75
N TRP A 195 21.36 -10.37 -4.78
CA TRP A 195 22.11 -9.22 -4.26
C TRP A 195 23.51 -9.12 -4.86
N MET A 196 24.07 -7.92 -4.90
CA MET A 196 25.48 -7.75 -5.24
C MET A 196 26.37 -8.45 -4.19
N PRO A 197 27.41 -9.21 -4.60
CA PRO A 197 28.34 -9.83 -3.67
C PRO A 197 28.99 -8.81 -2.72
N GLY A 198 29.12 -9.18 -1.45
CA GLY A 198 29.72 -8.32 -0.42
C GLY A 198 28.83 -7.18 0.09
N THR A 199 27.60 -7.04 -0.43
CA THR A 199 26.67 -6.06 0.14
C THR A 199 26.19 -6.49 1.51
N VAL A 200 25.89 -5.49 2.33
CA VAL A 200 25.25 -5.64 3.64
C VAL A 200 24.02 -4.73 3.75
N SER A 201 23.59 -4.11 2.65
CA SER A 201 22.53 -3.10 2.66
C SER A 201 21.34 -3.55 1.83
N ARG A 202 20.17 -3.64 2.46
CA ARG A 202 18.91 -4.07 1.85
C ARG A 202 18.20 -2.92 1.13
N THR A 203 18.87 -2.30 0.17
CA THR A 203 18.33 -1.22 -0.68
C THR A 203 18.25 -1.66 -2.13
N GLY A 204 17.34 -1.05 -2.91
CA GLY A 204 17.20 -1.33 -4.34
C GLY A 204 18.51 -1.16 -5.13
N ASP A 205 19.35 -0.20 -4.75
CA ASP A 205 20.66 0.03 -5.38
C ASP A 205 21.65 -1.14 -5.23
N ASN A 206 21.43 -2.03 -4.27
CA ASN A 206 22.26 -3.21 -4.01
C ASN A 206 21.70 -4.50 -4.62
N VAL A 207 20.57 -4.41 -5.33
CA VAL A 207 19.97 -5.52 -6.05
C VAL A 207 20.72 -5.73 -7.36
N LEU A 208 21.29 -6.92 -7.53
CA LEU A 208 21.92 -7.34 -8.78
C LEU A 208 20.88 -7.74 -9.84
N ALA A 209 19.85 -8.49 -9.41
CA ALA A 209 18.75 -8.90 -10.27
C ALA A 209 17.49 -9.15 -9.46
N THR A 210 16.32 -9.03 -10.10
CA THR A 210 15.02 -9.33 -9.50
C THR A 210 14.37 -10.46 -10.30
N PRO A 211 14.79 -11.73 -10.10
CA PRO A 211 14.23 -12.85 -10.84
C PRO A 211 12.73 -13.04 -10.57
N TYR A 212 12.25 -12.61 -9.41
CA TYR A 212 10.86 -12.76 -9.02
C TYR A 212 10.18 -11.44 -8.68
N THR A 213 8.92 -11.32 -9.07
CA THR A 213 8.01 -10.32 -8.56
C THR A 213 6.97 -11.01 -7.70
N VAL A 214 6.77 -10.49 -6.49
CA VAL A 214 5.79 -11.01 -5.55
C VAL A 214 4.56 -10.10 -5.59
N LEU A 215 3.41 -10.69 -5.89
CA LEU A 215 2.12 -10.02 -5.72
C LEU A 215 1.58 -10.43 -4.34
N ASP A 216 1.53 -9.47 -3.42
CA ASP A 216 0.98 -9.66 -2.08
C ASP A 216 -0.51 -9.34 -2.09
N PHE A 217 -1.33 -10.39 -2.04
CA PHE A 217 -2.78 -10.27 -2.02
C PHE A 217 -3.30 -10.12 -0.59
N ASP A 218 -3.52 -8.89 -0.12
CA ASP A 218 -3.84 -8.60 1.30
C ASP A 218 -5.19 -7.91 1.57
N GLY A 219 -5.90 -7.52 0.50
CA GLY A 219 -7.27 -7.03 0.56
C GLY A 219 -7.73 -6.29 -0.69
N PHE A 220 -8.99 -6.49 -1.10
CA PHE A 220 -9.56 -5.85 -2.29
C PHE A 220 -10.05 -4.42 -2.03
N ASP A 221 -9.94 -3.58 -3.05
CA ASP A 221 -10.49 -2.22 -3.07
C ASP A 221 -9.92 -1.31 -1.96
N GLY A 222 -8.69 -1.62 -1.51
CA GLY A 222 -8.05 -0.95 -0.38
C GLY A 222 -8.61 -1.37 0.99
N VAL A 223 -9.49 -2.39 1.03
CA VAL A 223 -10.12 -2.89 2.25
C VAL A 223 -9.58 -4.27 2.55
N LYS A 224 -8.94 -4.41 3.73
CA LYS A 224 -8.40 -5.69 4.16
C LYS A 224 -9.50 -6.54 4.81
N PRO A 225 -9.63 -7.84 4.48
CA PRO A 225 -10.59 -8.71 5.15
C PRO A 225 -10.23 -8.86 6.63
N SER A 226 -11.27 -9.00 7.45
CA SER A 226 -11.17 -8.95 8.91
C SER A 226 -11.92 -10.11 9.60
N THR A 227 -12.98 -10.63 8.98
CA THR A 227 -13.72 -11.78 9.49
C THR A 227 -13.24 -13.09 8.82
N PRO A 228 -13.41 -14.26 9.46
CA PRO A 228 -13.06 -15.54 8.84
C PRO A 228 -13.75 -15.79 7.48
N ALA A 229 -15.01 -15.35 7.32
CA ALA A 229 -15.75 -15.47 6.07
C ALA A 229 -15.15 -14.55 4.98
N GLU A 230 -14.84 -13.29 5.31
CA GLU A 230 -14.18 -12.37 4.39
C GLU A 230 -12.80 -12.88 3.96
N ILE A 231 -12.02 -13.43 4.90
CA ILE A 231 -10.70 -13.99 4.61
C ILE A 231 -10.84 -15.17 3.65
N LYS A 232 -11.80 -16.07 3.87
CA LYS A 232 -12.05 -17.21 2.97
C LYS A 232 -12.38 -16.75 1.54
N VAL A 233 -13.27 -15.77 1.40
CA VAL A 233 -13.64 -15.20 0.09
C VAL A 233 -12.45 -14.52 -0.57
N HIS A 234 -11.69 -13.73 0.19
CA HIS A 234 -10.48 -13.05 -0.28
C HIS A 234 -9.43 -14.04 -0.81
N VAL A 235 -9.14 -15.08 -0.03
CA VAL A 235 -8.16 -16.12 -0.37
C VAL A 235 -8.59 -16.86 -1.64
N ALA A 236 -9.86 -17.28 -1.74
CA ALA A 236 -10.38 -17.96 -2.93
C ALA A 236 -10.28 -17.09 -4.20
N ALA A 237 -10.70 -15.83 -4.11
CA ALA A 237 -10.60 -14.89 -5.22
C ALA A 237 -9.14 -14.58 -5.60
N SER A 238 -8.25 -14.52 -4.62
CA SER A 238 -6.81 -14.34 -4.85
C SER A 238 -6.22 -15.52 -5.63
N PHE A 239 -6.55 -16.77 -5.28
CA PHE A 239 -6.13 -17.92 -6.08
C PHE A 239 -6.66 -17.85 -7.51
N ALA A 240 -7.92 -17.45 -7.71
CA ALA A 240 -8.47 -17.32 -9.04
C ALA A 240 -7.74 -16.27 -9.90
N LEU A 241 -7.34 -15.14 -9.29
CA LEU A 241 -6.50 -14.14 -9.95
C LEU A 241 -5.11 -14.68 -10.29
N VAL A 242 -4.48 -15.42 -9.37
CA VAL A 242 -3.18 -16.07 -9.61
C VAL A 242 -3.28 -17.08 -10.75
N ARG A 243 -4.34 -17.90 -10.79
CA ARG A 243 -4.61 -18.85 -11.86
C ARG A 243 -4.79 -18.14 -13.19
N TRP A 244 -5.56 -17.06 -13.22
CA TRP A 244 -5.74 -16.25 -14.43
C TRP A 244 -4.45 -15.60 -14.93
N LEU A 245 -3.61 -15.07 -14.03
CA LEU A 245 -2.28 -14.56 -14.39
C LEU A 245 -1.44 -15.66 -15.03
N ARG A 246 -1.44 -16.86 -14.43
CA ARG A 246 -0.69 -18.03 -14.92
C ARG A 246 -1.20 -18.54 -16.26
N GLU A 247 -2.48 -18.81 -16.39
CA GLU A 247 -3.07 -19.51 -17.53
C GLU A 247 -3.51 -18.53 -18.64
N GLY A 248 -4.15 -17.42 -18.26
CA GLY A 248 -4.73 -16.46 -19.18
C GLY A 248 -3.73 -15.42 -19.67
N LEU A 249 -2.82 -14.95 -18.80
CA LEU A 249 -1.77 -14.00 -19.16
C LEU A 249 -0.40 -14.66 -19.35
N GLN A 250 -0.29 -15.98 -19.15
CA GLN A 250 0.93 -16.76 -19.33
C GLN A 250 2.10 -16.30 -18.45
N TRP A 251 1.81 -15.71 -17.29
CA TRP A 251 2.84 -15.39 -16.31
C TRP A 251 3.39 -16.70 -15.72
N LYS A 252 4.71 -16.78 -15.61
CA LYS A 252 5.36 -17.98 -15.06
C LYS A 252 5.30 -17.93 -13.54
N LEU A 253 4.38 -18.70 -12.95
CA LEU A 253 4.28 -18.86 -11.50
C LEU A 253 5.49 -19.64 -10.98
N ALA A 254 6.07 -19.17 -9.87
CA ALA A 254 7.23 -19.76 -9.21
C ALA A 254 6.89 -20.30 -7.83
N ALA A 255 6.05 -19.61 -7.07
CA ALA A 255 5.57 -20.09 -5.78
C ALA A 255 4.27 -19.43 -5.36
N ILE A 256 3.55 -20.07 -4.45
CA ILE A 256 2.48 -19.45 -3.66
C ILE A 256 2.73 -19.75 -2.19
N VAL A 257 2.81 -18.71 -1.37
CA VAL A 257 2.97 -18.82 0.09
C VAL A 257 1.78 -18.18 0.78
N HIS A 258 1.12 -18.92 1.65
CA HIS A 258 0.14 -18.36 2.58
C HIS A 258 0.87 -17.78 3.79
N SER A 259 0.67 -16.51 4.10
CA SER A 259 1.44 -15.79 5.12
C SER A 259 1.14 -16.20 6.57
N GLY A 260 0.15 -17.06 6.77
CA GLY A 260 -0.35 -17.47 8.10
C GLY A 260 -1.54 -16.62 8.59
N ASN A 261 -2.06 -15.70 7.77
CA ASN A 261 -3.27 -14.97 8.14
C ASN A 261 -4.22 -14.83 6.95
N LYS A 262 -4.23 -13.67 6.31
CA LYS A 262 -5.12 -13.34 5.19
C LYS A 262 -4.41 -13.14 3.87
N SER A 263 -3.08 -12.99 3.91
CA SER A 263 -2.32 -12.67 2.72
C SER A 263 -1.79 -13.90 2.02
N ILE A 264 -1.81 -13.84 0.69
CA ILE A 264 -1.17 -14.81 -0.18
C ILE A 264 -0.06 -14.08 -0.93
N HIS A 265 1.15 -14.59 -0.86
CA HIS A 265 2.28 -14.09 -1.63
C HIS A 265 2.42 -14.98 -2.85
N ALA A 266 2.03 -14.49 -4.03
CA ALA A 266 2.22 -15.19 -5.29
C ALA A 266 3.51 -14.70 -5.96
N TRP A 267 4.49 -15.60 -6.08
CA TRP A 267 5.78 -15.34 -6.70
C TRP A 267 5.69 -15.71 -8.18
N PHE A 268 5.94 -14.74 -9.04
CA PHE A 268 6.06 -14.94 -10.48
C PHE A 268 7.48 -14.62 -10.91
N HIS A 269 7.99 -15.33 -11.92
CA HIS A 269 9.17 -14.84 -12.64
C HIS A 269 8.87 -13.43 -13.14
N THR A 270 9.78 -12.49 -12.87
CA THR A 270 9.54 -11.07 -13.10
C THR A 270 9.17 -10.81 -14.57
N PRO A 271 7.95 -10.34 -14.86
CA PRO A 271 7.56 -9.99 -16.21
C PRO A 271 8.24 -8.67 -16.63
N PRO A 272 8.15 -8.29 -17.92
CA PRO A 272 8.70 -7.03 -18.39
C PRO A 272 8.21 -5.80 -17.59
N PRO A 273 9.04 -4.75 -17.40
CA PRO A 273 8.69 -3.60 -16.56
C PRO A 273 7.40 -2.88 -16.96
N GLU A 274 7.07 -2.83 -18.25
CA GLU A 274 5.84 -2.25 -18.77
C GLU A 274 4.59 -3.01 -18.30
N VAL A 275 4.70 -4.33 -18.15
CA VAL A 275 3.63 -5.18 -17.63
C VAL A 275 3.40 -4.88 -16.15
N LEU A 276 4.46 -4.80 -15.35
CA LEU A 276 4.37 -4.41 -13.94
C LEU A 276 3.80 -3.00 -13.77
N LYS A 277 4.25 -2.05 -14.60
CA LYS A 277 3.76 -0.67 -14.60
C LYS A 277 2.26 -0.60 -14.85
N SER A 278 1.74 -1.46 -15.73
CA SER A 278 0.31 -1.50 -16.06
C SER A 278 -0.58 -1.92 -14.87
N LEU A 279 -0.04 -2.68 -13.91
CA LEU A 279 -0.79 -3.14 -12.74
C LEU A 279 -1.02 -2.06 -11.69
N HIS A 280 -0.12 -1.08 -11.54
CA HIS A 280 -0.21 -0.08 -10.45
C HIS A 280 -1.55 0.67 -10.42
N GLY A 281 -2.17 0.92 -11.58
CA GLY A 281 -3.43 1.66 -11.66
C GLY A 281 -4.66 0.89 -11.15
N VAL A 282 -4.54 -0.44 -11.03
CA VAL A 282 -5.64 -1.36 -10.68
C VAL A 282 -5.29 -2.33 -9.54
N ALA A 283 -4.08 -2.25 -9.00
CA ALA A 283 -3.53 -3.18 -8.01
C ALA A 283 -4.45 -3.32 -6.78
N GLU A 284 -4.92 -2.20 -6.22
CA GLU A 284 -5.86 -2.21 -5.08
C GLU A 284 -7.15 -2.96 -5.42
N GLN A 285 -7.70 -2.78 -6.63
CA GLN A 285 -8.93 -3.45 -7.04
C GLN A 285 -8.73 -4.96 -7.16
N PHE A 286 -7.55 -5.40 -7.62
CA PHE A 286 -7.11 -6.80 -7.66
C PHE A 286 -6.53 -7.29 -6.33
N GLY A 287 -6.57 -6.44 -5.30
CA GLY A 287 -6.17 -6.76 -3.94
C GLY A 287 -4.68 -6.94 -3.72
N VAL A 288 -3.87 -6.43 -4.65
CA VAL A 288 -2.41 -6.46 -4.61
C VAL A 288 -1.88 -5.17 -3.98
N ASP A 289 -0.93 -5.28 -3.06
CA ASP A 289 -0.22 -4.11 -2.54
C ASP A 289 0.65 -3.47 -3.64
N ALA A 290 0.17 -2.33 -4.17
CA ALA A 290 0.84 -1.57 -5.22
C ALA A 290 2.24 -1.09 -4.82
N GLY A 291 2.51 -0.94 -3.52
CA GLY A 291 3.80 -0.52 -2.99
C GLY A 291 4.88 -1.58 -3.13
N LEU A 292 4.52 -2.84 -3.37
CA LEU A 292 5.45 -3.98 -3.44
C LEU A 292 5.75 -4.42 -4.88
N ILE A 293 4.93 -3.99 -5.84
CA ILE A 293 5.09 -4.34 -7.25
C ILE A 293 6.45 -3.84 -7.75
N GLY A 294 7.27 -4.78 -8.24
CA GLY A 294 8.60 -4.48 -8.78
C GLY A 294 9.66 -4.12 -7.73
N ARG A 295 9.39 -4.30 -6.43
CA ARG A 295 10.33 -4.00 -5.33
C ARG A 295 11.07 -5.26 -4.91
N GLY A 296 12.14 -5.59 -5.66
CA GLY A 296 12.97 -6.78 -5.40
C GLY A 296 13.59 -6.82 -4.00
N GLU A 297 13.83 -5.67 -3.40
CA GLU A 297 14.40 -5.55 -2.06
C GLU A 297 13.41 -5.84 -0.93
N HIS A 298 12.10 -5.84 -1.20
CA HIS A 298 11.08 -5.95 -0.17
C HIS A 298 11.09 -7.36 0.46
N PRO A 299 10.99 -7.48 1.81
CA PRO A 299 11.09 -8.79 2.45
C PRO A 299 9.73 -9.49 2.39
N CYS A 300 9.71 -10.72 1.91
CA CYS A 300 8.54 -11.58 1.85
C CYS A 300 8.70 -12.72 2.86
N ARG A 301 7.61 -13.11 3.52
CA ARG A 301 7.63 -14.17 4.53
C ARG A 301 8.04 -15.52 3.93
N LEU A 302 8.97 -16.21 4.59
CA LEU A 302 9.36 -17.59 4.27
C LEU A 302 8.34 -18.60 4.86
N PRO A 303 8.25 -19.82 4.34
CA PRO A 303 7.46 -20.88 4.97
C PRO A 303 8.05 -21.31 6.33
N GLY A 304 7.24 -21.99 7.14
CA GLY A 304 7.63 -22.47 8.47
C GLY A 304 7.61 -21.41 9.57
N GLN A 305 7.23 -20.17 9.26
CA GLN A 305 7.34 -19.04 10.19
C GLN A 305 6.02 -18.72 10.87
N VAL A 306 6.03 -18.57 12.19
CA VAL A 306 4.83 -18.20 12.95
C VAL A 306 4.45 -16.74 12.67
N HIS A 307 3.20 -16.52 12.29
CA HIS A 307 2.66 -15.19 12.06
C HIS A 307 2.29 -14.53 13.39
N SER A 308 2.94 -13.42 13.73
CA SER A 308 2.87 -12.78 15.06
C SER A 308 1.47 -12.39 15.54
N LYS A 309 0.53 -12.09 14.63
CA LYS A 309 -0.84 -11.70 15.01
C LYS A 309 -1.83 -12.86 15.12
N SER A 310 -1.62 -13.92 14.34
CA SER A 310 -2.58 -15.03 14.22
C SER A 310 -2.10 -16.30 14.91
N GLY A 311 -0.80 -16.41 15.21
CA GLY A 311 -0.19 -17.63 15.74
C GLY A 311 -0.07 -18.78 14.73
N ASN A 312 -0.64 -18.63 13.53
CA ASN A 312 -0.54 -19.66 12.50
C ASN A 312 0.81 -19.61 11.78
N VAL A 313 1.20 -20.75 11.25
CA VAL A 313 2.44 -20.91 10.48
C VAL A 313 2.22 -20.55 9.01
N SER A 314 3.18 -19.82 8.41
CA SER A 314 3.24 -19.62 6.96
C SER A 314 3.62 -20.91 6.25
N ARG A 315 2.99 -21.16 5.10
CA ARG A 315 3.16 -22.43 4.38
C ARG A 315 3.17 -22.22 2.88
N VAL A 316 3.95 -23.04 2.20
CA VAL A 316 3.90 -23.16 0.74
C VAL A 316 2.58 -23.84 0.35
N LEU A 317 1.93 -23.34 -0.69
CA LEU A 317 0.72 -23.94 -1.29
C LEU A 317 0.95 -24.39 -2.73
N TRP A 318 1.95 -23.84 -3.40
CA TRP A 318 2.36 -24.20 -4.75
C TRP A 318 3.84 -23.87 -4.91
N LEU A 319 4.63 -24.74 -5.53
CA LEU A 319 6.04 -24.50 -5.75
C LEU A 319 6.50 -25.14 -7.05
N GLN A 320 7.19 -24.35 -7.89
CA GLN A 320 7.77 -24.82 -9.14
C GLN A 320 8.82 -25.91 -8.89
N GLU A 321 9.23 -26.64 -9.93
CA GLU A 321 10.40 -27.52 -9.84
C GLU A 321 11.69 -26.74 -9.51
N PRO A 322 12.66 -27.36 -8.83
CA PRO A 322 13.97 -26.77 -8.61
C PRO A 322 14.61 -26.33 -9.92
N ILE A 323 15.28 -25.17 -9.91
CA ILE A 323 16.01 -24.71 -11.09
C ILE A 323 17.18 -25.67 -11.32
N SER A 324 17.27 -26.20 -12.55
CA SER A 324 18.38 -27.04 -13.00
C SER A 324 19.62 -26.24 -13.38
#